data_AF-A0A1V4UP00-F1
#
_entry.id   AF-A0A1V4UP00-F1
#
_cell.length_a   1.000
_cell.length_b   1.000
_cell.length_c   1.000
_cell.angle_alpha   90.00
_cell.angle_beta   90.00
_cell.angle_gamma   90.00
#
_symmetry.space_group_name_H-M   'P 1'
#
loop_
_entity.id
_entity.type
_entity.pdbx_description
1 polymer ?
#
loop_
_entity_poly.entity_id
_entity_poly.type
_entity_poly.pdbx_seq_one_letter_code
_entity_poly.pdbx_strand_id
1 'polypeptide(L)'
;MKTVLVLALLVLSFVTPNAALCEAPSLVTADEVMVKIKLGLPAEYDNVVIKGNLTSDQLGLTAKEILRIPFEVEMPTDEPMAANSSIVIKNSTIDGLVDFNNTIFHKQVSFEGTFFVENASFRHSVFNGDVSFSQCVFNKTGDFTGSQFKGKASFLRTCFVGIASFVSTQFGSIADFGLATFCSVASFKDAKFTGPVGFIKTQFCDRAEFVSGQYATDATFDRTYFDGDANFSGSLFSQVAKFNGTQFKNKTSFEGAHFTGSAQFMKPIFNSTIKFNSTQFDKDTCFTHAQFGGPAFFTSAKFNDLVEFMECDFLESSTFDRSDFRIDAVFNNATFQGPSDFLGANFRGFADFGGSQFAHDTDFCNTSFLGPADFSRSTFNKKINFHGAQFKKNVYFESVKVNTINLTKARYGWLFLHWDSVDHLEFDDAAYQTLINNYKRLKWLKDSYDCRSAYISEGSVKAARNHSWIINAVESIILGKSS
;
A
#
# COMPACT_ATOMS: atom_id res chain seq x y z
N MET A 1 -22.47 0.50 -0.15
CA MET A 1 -23.82 0.38 0.44
C MET A 1 -24.66 -0.73 -0.20
N LYS A 2 -24.90 -0.74 -1.52
CA LYS A 2 -25.71 -1.81 -2.16
C LYS A 2 -25.11 -3.23 -1.98
N THR A 3 -23.79 -3.38 -2.00
CA THR A 3 -23.12 -4.69 -1.81
C THR A 3 -23.14 -5.17 -0.35
N VAL A 4 -23.07 -4.25 0.62
CA VAL A 4 -23.15 -4.55 2.07
C VAL A 4 -24.57 -4.94 2.46
N LEU A 5 -25.60 -4.30 1.88
CA LEU A 5 -26.98 -4.73 2.05
C LEU A 5 -27.24 -6.11 1.45
N VAL A 6 -26.63 -6.43 0.30
CA VAL A 6 -26.73 -7.76 -0.32
C VAL A 6 -26.01 -8.83 0.50
N LEU A 7 -24.86 -8.52 1.14
CA LEU A 7 -24.20 -9.42 2.08
C LEU A 7 -24.99 -9.61 3.38
N ALA A 8 -25.58 -8.55 3.95
CA ALA A 8 -26.45 -8.68 5.11
C ALA A 8 -27.72 -9.49 4.78
N LEU A 9 -28.30 -9.31 3.59
CA LEU A 9 -29.42 -10.12 3.08
C LEU A 9 -29.01 -11.56 2.76
N LEU A 10 -27.77 -11.82 2.34
CA LEU A 10 -27.22 -13.16 2.14
C LEU A 10 -26.91 -13.87 3.47
N VAL A 11 -26.35 -13.15 4.45
CA VAL A 11 -26.16 -13.65 5.82
C VAL A 11 -27.52 -13.94 6.48
N LEU A 12 -28.55 -13.12 6.21
CA LEU A 12 -29.94 -13.42 6.60
C LEU A 12 -30.58 -14.54 5.77
N SER A 13 -30.14 -14.81 4.54
CA SER A 13 -30.61 -15.94 3.74
C SER A 13 -30.07 -17.29 4.22
N PHE A 14 -28.97 -17.31 4.98
CA PHE A 14 -28.55 -18.48 5.77
C PHE A 14 -29.41 -18.70 7.03
N VAL A 15 -30.26 -17.73 7.39
CA VAL A 15 -31.25 -17.86 8.49
C VAL A 15 -32.62 -18.32 7.98
N THR A 16 -32.81 -18.43 6.66
CA THR A 16 -33.98 -19.13 6.08
C THR A 16 -33.56 -20.50 5.56
N PRO A 17 -34.14 -21.61 6.06
CA PRO A 17 -33.80 -22.93 5.56
C PRO A 17 -34.09 -22.96 4.07
N ASN A 18 -33.06 -23.18 3.27
CA ASN A 18 -33.24 -23.46 1.86
C ASN A 18 -34.09 -24.74 1.78
N ALA A 19 -35.30 -24.60 1.25
CA ALA A 19 -36.31 -25.65 1.24
C ALA A 19 -35.90 -26.78 0.28
N ALA A 20 -35.03 -27.65 0.76
CA ALA A 20 -34.71 -28.94 0.16
C ALA A 20 -34.36 -29.93 1.29
N LEU A 21 -35.39 -30.56 1.87
CA LEU A 21 -35.30 -31.82 2.64
C LEU A 21 -34.18 -31.95 3.71
N CYS A 22 -33.74 -30.85 4.34
CA CYS A 22 -32.84 -30.92 5.50
C CYS A 22 -33.64 -31.10 6.78
N GLU A 23 -33.32 -32.13 7.56
CA GLU A 23 -33.68 -32.22 8.98
C GLU A 23 -33.31 -30.91 9.67
N ALA A 24 -34.20 -30.40 10.54
CA ALA A 24 -33.89 -29.24 11.35
C ALA A 24 -32.59 -29.50 12.13
N PRO A 25 -31.66 -28.53 12.20
CA PRO A 25 -30.37 -28.76 12.85
C PRO A 25 -30.58 -29.20 14.29
N SER A 26 -29.88 -30.25 14.70
CA SER A 26 -30.04 -30.82 16.05
C SER A 26 -29.53 -29.83 17.10
N LEU A 27 -30.24 -29.74 18.23
CA LEU A 27 -29.87 -28.88 19.34
C LEU A 27 -28.88 -29.59 20.26
N VAL A 28 -27.72 -28.95 20.51
CA VAL A 28 -26.67 -29.42 21.41
C VAL A 28 -26.42 -28.35 22.48
N THR A 29 -26.21 -28.73 23.74
CA THR A 29 -25.83 -27.77 24.78
C THR A 29 -24.31 -27.56 24.78
N ALA A 30 -23.88 -26.31 25.03
CA ALA A 30 -22.46 -25.99 25.15
C ALA A 30 -21.77 -26.84 26.24
N ASP A 31 -22.46 -27.14 27.35
CA ASP A 31 -21.94 -27.99 28.42
C ASP A 31 -21.58 -29.40 27.93
N GLU A 32 -22.36 -29.99 27.00
CA GLU A 32 -22.04 -31.30 26.43
C GLU A 32 -20.74 -31.25 25.63
N VAL A 33 -20.56 -30.20 24.82
CA VAL A 33 -19.33 -29.97 24.04
C VAL A 33 -18.14 -29.80 24.99
N MET A 34 -18.30 -28.99 26.03
CA MET A 34 -17.24 -28.67 26.99
C MET A 34 -16.83 -29.88 27.84
N VAL A 35 -17.78 -30.76 28.19
CA VAL A 35 -17.46 -32.06 28.82
C VAL A 35 -16.61 -32.94 27.91
N LYS A 36 -16.92 -33.04 26.61
CA LYS A 36 -16.09 -33.82 25.66
C LYS A 36 -14.68 -33.26 25.59
N ILE A 37 -14.55 -31.93 25.48
CA ILE A 37 -13.25 -31.25 25.45
C ILE A 37 -12.45 -31.53 26.72
N LYS A 38 -13.09 -31.38 27.89
CA LYS A 38 -12.46 -31.63 29.19
C LYS A 38 -11.98 -33.07 29.34
N LEU A 39 -12.77 -34.04 28.89
CA LEU A 39 -12.42 -35.46 28.95
C LEU A 39 -11.42 -35.89 27.86
N GLY A 40 -11.02 -34.97 26.97
CA GLY A 40 -10.12 -35.26 25.85
C GLY A 40 -10.76 -36.11 24.75
N LEU A 41 -12.08 -36.26 24.78
CA LEU A 41 -12.88 -36.97 23.77
C LEU A 41 -13.07 -36.07 22.55
N PRO A 42 -13.10 -36.62 21.32
CA PRO A 42 -13.42 -35.84 20.13
C PRO A 42 -14.77 -35.10 20.26
N ALA A 43 -14.74 -33.78 20.10
CA ALA A 43 -15.93 -32.93 20.04
C ALA A 43 -16.25 -32.66 18.57
N GLU A 44 -16.99 -33.57 17.95
CA GLU A 44 -17.31 -33.56 16.52
C GLU A 44 -18.80 -33.36 16.29
N TYR A 45 -19.15 -32.28 15.58
CA TYR A 45 -20.52 -31.85 15.32
C TYR A 45 -20.62 -31.26 13.91
N ASP A 46 -21.71 -31.56 13.20
CA ASP A 46 -21.99 -31.03 11.87
C ASP A 46 -23.48 -30.68 11.76
N ASN A 47 -23.80 -29.53 11.17
CA ASN A 47 -25.17 -29.04 10.99
C ASN A 47 -25.99 -28.98 12.31
N VAL A 48 -25.40 -28.46 13.39
CA VAL A 48 -26.04 -28.34 14.72
C VAL A 48 -26.20 -26.89 15.18
N VAL A 49 -27.09 -26.68 16.16
CA VAL A 49 -27.13 -25.44 16.94
C VAL A 49 -26.61 -25.74 18.34
N ILE A 50 -25.47 -25.16 18.70
CA ILE A 50 -24.89 -25.23 20.06
C ILE A 50 -25.42 -24.04 20.86
N LYS A 51 -26.17 -24.30 21.93
CA LYS A 51 -26.69 -23.25 22.83
C LYS A 51 -25.89 -23.14 24.11
N GLY A 52 -25.56 -21.92 24.48
CA GLY A 52 -24.80 -21.60 25.69
C GLY A 52 -23.35 -21.24 25.38
N ASN A 53 -22.58 -20.94 26.43
CA ASN A 53 -21.23 -20.41 26.29
C ASN A 53 -20.19 -21.54 26.27
N LEU A 54 -19.26 -21.47 25.33
CA LEU A 54 -18.06 -22.31 25.29
C LEU A 54 -16.90 -21.50 25.88
N THR A 55 -16.54 -21.74 27.14
CA THR A 55 -15.50 -20.94 27.82
C THR A 55 -14.38 -21.81 28.40
N SER A 56 -13.14 -21.35 28.22
CA SER A 56 -11.93 -22.01 28.70
C SER A 56 -11.91 -22.20 30.22
N ASP A 57 -12.54 -21.31 30.99
CA ASP A 57 -12.73 -21.45 32.45
C ASP A 57 -13.39 -22.78 32.82
N GLN A 58 -14.31 -23.29 32.00
CA GLN A 58 -14.95 -24.59 32.23
C GLN A 58 -13.97 -25.76 32.06
N LEU A 59 -12.85 -25.59 31.36
CA LEU A 59 -11.80 -26.60 31.25
C LEU A 59 -11.03 -26.76 32.57
N GLY A 60 -11.07 -25.77 33.46
CA GLY A 60 -10.56 -25.88 34.82
C GLY A 60 -11.42 -26.79 35.72
N LEU A 61 -12.70 -26.96 35.39
CA LEU A 61 -13.68 -27.69 36.18
C LEU A 61 -13.66 -29.20 35.90
N THR A 62 -14.25 -30.00 36.80
CA THR A 62 -14.58 -31.40 36.55
C THR A 62 -15.83 -31.53 35.66
N ALA A 63 -15.97 -32.66 34.94
CA ALA A 63 -17.15 -32.89 34.09
C ALA A 63 -18.49 -32.81 34.85
N LYS A 64 -18.51 -33.17 36.14
CA LYS A 64 -19.71 -33.10 36.98
C LYS A 64 -20.05 -31.65 37.35
N GLU A 65 -19.05 -30.80 37.55
CA GLU A 65 -19.23 -29.37 37.83
C GLU A 65 -19.71 -28.62 36.59
N ILE A 66 -19.22 -28.98 35.40
CA ILE A 66 -19.73 -28.42 34.13
C ILE A 66 -21.24 -28.70 33.99
N LEU A 67 -21.70 -29.90 34.35
CA LEU A 67 -23.11 -30.31 34.23
C LEU A 67 -24.03 -29.85 35.38
N ARG A 68 -23.49 -29.26 36.46
CA ARG A 68 -24.25 -28.82 37.65
C ARG A 68 -23.72 -27.47 38.15
N ILE A 69 -24.33 -26.35 37.77
CA ILE A 69 -23.98 -25.03 38.33
C ILE A 69 -25.12 -24.62 39.31
N PRO A 70 -24.85 -24.22 40.59
CA PRO A 70 -24.00 -23.08 40.92
C PRO A 70 -23.05 -23.26 42.12
N PHE A 71 -21.77 -22.90 41.97
CA PHE A 71 -20.92 -22.40 43.07
C PHE A 71 -19.76 -21.58 42.53
N GLU A 72 -19.35 -20.55 43.28
CA GLU A 72 -18.12 -19.78 43.06
C GLU A 72 -16.91 -20.70 43.25
N VAL A 73 -16.30 -21.13 42.15
CA VAL A 73 -15.03 -21.84 42.16
C VAL A 73 -13.93 -20.81 41.92
N GLU A 74 -12.96 -20.70 42.83
CA GLU A 74 -11.75 -19.92 42.59
C GLU A 74 -11.01 -20.49 41.39
N MET A 75 -10.90 -19.68 40.34
CA MET A 75 -10.33 -20.10 39.06
C MET A 75 -8.80 -20.20 39.16
N PRO A 76 -8.17 -21.18 38.49
CA PRO A 76 -6.72 -21.24 38.42
C PRO A 76 -6.14 -19.96 37.81
N THR A 77 -5.13 -19.43 38.49
CA THR A 77 -4.34 -18.23 38.18
C THR A 77 -3.45 -18.43 36.96
N ASP A 78 -3.40 -17.44 36.05
CA ASP A 78 -2.44 -17.12 34.96
C ASP A 78 -1.89 -18.24 34.03
N GLU A 79 -2.05 -19.52 34.36
CA GLU A 79 -1.57 -20.64 33.57
C GLU A 79 -2.50 -20.92 32.39
N PRO A 80 -1.94 -21.27 31.23
CA PRO A 80 -2.73 -21.55 30.04
C PRO A 80 -3.60 -22.80 30.22
N MET A 81 -4.86 -22.72 29.80
CA MET A 81 -5.78 -23.87 29.78
C MET A 81 -5.39 -24.85 28.67
N ALA A 82 -5.58 -26.15 28.88
CA ALA A 82 -5.22 -27.18 27.88
C ALA A 82 -6.48 -27.85 27.31
N ALA A 83 -6.66 -27.77 25.99
CA ALA A 83 -7.65 -28.52 25.24
C ALA A 83 -6.99 -29.71 24.53
N ASN A 84 -7.22 -30.93 25.06
CA ASN A 84 -6.61 -32.18 24.60
C ASN A 84 -7.51 -33.00 23.65
N SER A 85 -8.67 -32.47 23.28
CA SER A 85 -9.62 -33.04 22.32
C SER A 85 -9.41 -32.46 20.91
N SER A 86 -9.77 -33.23 19.88
CA SER A 86 -10.10 -32.60 18.60
C SER A 86 -11.42 -31.84 18.75
N ILE A 87 -11.50 -30.65 18.16
CA ILE A 87 -12.71 -29.82 18.14
C ILE A 87 -13.04 -29.61 16.66
N VAL A 88 -14.10 -30.27 16.19
CA VAL A 88 -14.53 -30.21 14.79
C VAL A 88 -16.02 -29.89 14.78
N ILE A 89 -16.36 -28.62 14.65
CA ILE A 89 -17.73 -28.13 14.59
C ILE A 89 -17.91 -27.54 13.20
N LYS A 90 -18.72 -28.17 12.35
CA LYS A 90 -18.88 -27.76 10.94
C LYS A 90 -20.29 -27.34 10.62
N ASN A 91 -20.45 -26.39 9.70
CA ASN A 91 -21.74 -25.94 9.17
C ASN A 91 -22.80 -25.67 10.27
N SER A 92 -22.35 -25.19 11.43
CA SER A 92 -23.14 -25.14 12.66
C SER A 92 -23.30 -23.71 13.16
N THR A 93 -24.24 -23.50 14.06
CA THR A 93 -24.44 -22.21 14.75
C THR A 93 -24.04 -22.35 16.20
N ILE A 94 -23.19 -21.45 16.70
CA ILE A 94 -22.89 -21.31 18.13
C ILE A 94 -23.64 -20.09 18.65
N ASP A 95 -24.73 -20.36 19.37
CA ASP A 95 -25.64 -19.40 19.99
C ASP A 95 -25.25 -19.18 21.47
N GLY A 96 -24.12 -18.49 21.63
CA GLY A 96 -23.52 -18.13 22.92
C GLY A 96 -22.09 -17.64 22.76
N LEU A 97 -21.52 -17.12 23.85
CA LEU A 97 -20.14 -16.62 23.88
C LEU A 97 -19.15 -17.76 23.62
N VAL A 98 -18.16 -17.52 22.77
CA VAL A 98 -16.98 -18.39 22.64
C VAL A 98 -15.77 -17.68 23.23
N ASP A 99 -15.22 -18.20 24.31
CA ASP A 99 -14.05 -17.64 24.98
C ASP A 99 -13.02 -18.74 25.28
N PHE A 100 -12.06 -18.91 24.38
CA PHE A 100 -10.89 -19.76 24.57
C PHE A 100 -9.61 -18.93 24.71
N ASN A 101 -9.69 -17.85 25.48
CA ASN A 101 -8.50 -17.07 25.84
C ASN A 101 -7.48 -17.93 26.60
N ASN A 102 -6.19 -17.62 26.42
CA ASN A 102 -5.06 -18.29 27.07
C ASN A 102 -5.14 -19.83 26.99
N THR A 103 -5.64 -20.39 25.89
CA THR A 103 -5.87 -21.83 25.73
C THR A 103 -4.87 -22.45 24.74
N ILE A 104 -4.25 -23.58 25.11
CA ILE A 104 -3.40 -24.40 24.26
C ILE A 104 -4.24 -25.55 23.69
N PHE A 105 -4.43 -25.53 22.37
CA PHE A 105 -5.06 -26.61 21.62
C PHE A 105 -3.99 -27.59 21.14
N HIS A 106 -4.00 -28.79 21.70
CA HIS A 106 -3.02 -29.83 21.36
C HIS A 106 -3.39 -30.64 20.12
N LYS A 107 -4.68 -30.69 19.77
CA LYS A 107 -5.21 -31.41 18.61
C LYS A 107 -5.89 -30.45 17.62
N GLN A 108 -6.40 -31.01 16.53
CA GLN A 108 -7.05 -30.29 15.44
C GLN A 108 -8.24 -29.45 15.95
N VAL A 109 -8.34 -28.23 15.40
CA VAL A 109 -9.48 -27.33 15.60
C VAL A 109 -10.06 -26.96 14.23
N SER A 110 -11.36 -27.16 14.04
CA SER A 110 -12.06 -26.78 12.83
C SER A 110 -13.45 -26.26 13.19
N PHE A 111 -13.74 -25.05 12.73
CA PHE A 111 -15.04 -24.39 12.81
C PHE A 111 -15.64 -24.17 11.41
N GLU A 112 -15.25 -24.99 10.42
CA GLU A 112 -15.56 -24.75 9.01
C GLU A 112 -17.05 -24.51 8.77
N GLY A 113 -17.41 -23.38 8.16
CA GLY A 113 -18.82 -23.04 7.89
C GLY A 113 -19.64 -22.64 9.13
N THR A 114 -19.01 -22.40 10.28
CA THR A 114 -19.72 -22.08 11.53
C THR A 114 -20.11 -20.61 11.63
N PHE A 115 -21.33 -20.36 12.11
CA PHE A 115 -21.85 -19.04 12.47
C PHE A 115 -21.68 -18.78 13.98
N PHE A 116 -20.83 -17.82 14.34
CA PHE A 116 -20.66 -17.35 15.72
C PHE A 116 -21.63 -16.16 15.95
N VAL A 117 -22.69 -16.40 16.73
CA VAL A 117 -23.76 -15.41 16.98
C VAL A 117 -23.24 -14.26 17.85
N GLU A 118 -22.51 -14.61 18.90
CA GLU A 118 -21.91 -13.70 19.89
C GLU A 118 -20.41 -13.51 19.65
N ASN A 119 -19.71 -12.82 20.55
CA ASN A 119 -18.26 -12.66 20.46
C ASN A 119 -17.54 -14.02 20.49
N ALA A 120 -16.46 -14.13 19.71
CA ALA A 120 -15.57 -15.27 19.71
C ALA A 120 -14.13 -14.81 19.98
N SER A 121 -13.55 -15.28 21.08
CA SER A 121 -12.25 -14.83 21.57
C SER A 121 -11.30 -16.03 21.73
N PHE A 122 -10.09 -15.88 21.20
CA PHE A 122 -9.00 -16.83 21.22
C PHE A 122 -7.69 -16.12 21.58
N ARG A 123 -7.76 -15.06 22.39
CA ARG A 123 -6.59 -14.22 22.72
C ARG A 123 -5.53 -15.02 23.44
N HIS A 124 -4.28 -14.80 23.08
CA HIS A 124 -3.12 -15.48 23.68
C HIS A 124 -3.20 -17.02 23.64
N SER A 125 -4.07 -17.59 22.79
CA SER A 125 -4.19 -19.02 22.61
C SER A 125 -3.09 -19.57 21.70
N VAL A 126 -2.81 -20.87 21.80
CA VAL A 126 -1.81 -21.57 20.99
C VAL A 126 -2.47 -22.75 20.29
N PHE A 127 -2.49 -22.74 18.97
CA PHE A 127 -2.93 -23.86 18.13
C PHE A 127 -1.70 -24.65 17.68
N ASN A 128 -1.47 -25.82 18.26
CA ASN A 128 -0.32 -26.65 17.91
C ASN A 128 -0.48 -27.37 16.55
N GLY A 129 -1.72 -27.64 16.15
CA GLY A 129 -2.07 -28.27 14.86
C GLY A 129 -2.63 -27.28 13.83
N ASP A 130 -3.08 -27.82 12.71
CA ASP A 130 -3.80 -27.07 11.69
C ASP A 130 -5.16 -26.59 12.23
N VAL A 131 -5.55 -25.38 11.85
CA VAL A 131 -6.84 -24.77 12.19
C VAL A 131 -7.59 -24.30 10.95
N SER A 132 -8.90 -24.50 10.94
CA SER A 132 -9.78 -23.95 9.91
C SER A 132 -10.93 -23.17 10.53
N PHE A 133 -11.02 -21.90 10.17
CA PHE A 133 -12.17 -21.02 10.29
C PHE A 133 -12.75 -20.71 8.90
N SER A 134 -12.49 -21.56 7.91
CA SER A 134 -12.91 -21.35 6.53
C SER A 134 -14.42 -21.25 6.46
N GLN A 135 -14.94 -20.31 5.68
CA GLN A 135 -16.39 -20.10 5.50
C GLN A 135 -17.16 -19.77 6.80
N CYS A 136 -16.46 -19.43 7.89
CA CYS A 136 -17.13 -18.96 9.11
C CYS A 136 -17.78 -17.59 8.90
N VAL A 137 -18.72 -17.28 9.80
CA VAL A 137 -19.22 -15.91 9.99
C VAL A 137 -19.07 -15.53 11.46
N PHE A 138 -18.34 -14.45 11.73
CA PHE A 138 -18.25 -13.82 13.04
C PHE A 138 -19.20 -12.63 13.08
N ASN A 139 -20.36 -12.80 13.70
CA ASN A 139 -21.41 -11.79 13.69
C ASN A 139 -21.04 -10.55 14.52
N LYS A 140 -20.35 -10.76 15.64
CA LYS A 140 -19.77 -9.71 16.49
C LYS A 140 -18.24 -9.74 16.39
N THR A 141 -17.54 -9.54 17.51
CA THR A 141 -16.07 -9.49 17.51
C THR A 141 -15.47 -10.88 17.36
N GLY A 142 -14.51 -11.03 16.45
CA GLY A 142 -13.57 -12.16 16.39
C GLY A 142 -12.18 -11.70 16.85
N ASP A 143 -11.74 -12.14 18.03
CA ASP A 143 -10.49 -11.68 18.64
C ASP A 143 -9.46 -12.80 18.74
N PHE A 144 -8.36 -12.67 17.99
CA PHE A 144 -7.21 -13.57 17.96
C PHE A 144 -5.94 -12.90 18.51
N THR A 145 -6.07 -11.78 19.21
CA THR A 145 -4.94 -10.97 19.68
C THR A 145 -3.91 -11.81 20.44
N GLY A 146 -2.64 -11.74 20.02
CA GLY A 146 -1.52 -12.43 20.65
C GLY A 146 -1.54 -13.96 20.52
N SER A 147 -2.46 -14.52 19.72
CA SER A 147 -2.52 -15.97 19.49
C SER A 147 -1.36 -16.48 18.64
N GLN A 148 -1.11 -17.79 18.70
CA GLN A 148 -0.05 -18.47 17.96
C GLN A 148 -0.61 -19.66 17.19
N PHE A 149 -0.56 -19.62 15.86
CA PHE A 149 -0.94 -20.70 14.97
C PHE A 149 0.31 -21.41 14.50
N LYS A 150 0.67 -22.55 15.11
CA LYS A 150 1.88 -23.29 14.72
C LYS A 150 1.69 -24.08 13.42
N GLY A 151 0.50 -24.63 13.22
CA GLY A 151 0.08 -25.28 11.98
C GLY A 151 -0.47 -24.29 10.96
N LYS A 152 -1.03 -24.81 9.86
CA LYS A 152 -1.72 -24.00 8.85
C LYS A 152 -2.96 -23.36 9.46
N ALA A 153 -3.23 -22.10 9.13
CA ALA A 153 -4.43 -21.40 9.55
C ALA A 153 -5.23 -20.94 8.32
N SER A 154 -6.46 -21.42 8.19
CA SER A 154 -7.34 -21.00 7.09
C SER A 154 -8.51 -20.16 7.60
N PHE A 155 -8.64 -18.96 7.04
CA PHE A 155 -9.76 -18.03 7.11
C PHE A 155 -10.34 -17.80 5.70
N LEU A 156 -10.17 -18.79 4.81
CA LEU A 156 -10.65 -18.74 3.43
C LEU A 156 -12.16 -18.52 3.41
N ARG A 157 -12.62 -17.48 2.70
CA ARG A 157 -14.06 -17.13 2.57
C ARG A 157 -14.77 -16.84 3.89
N THR A 158 -14.04 -16.50 4.95
CA THR A 158 -14.62 -16.10 6.24
C THR A 158 -15.22 -14.70 6.15
N CYS A 159 -16.35 -14.47 6.81
CA CYS A 159 -16.96 -13.16 6.94
C CYS A 159 -16.86 -12.66 8.39
N PHE A 160 -16.14 -11.57 8.62
CA PHE A 160 -16.12 -10.84 9.89
C PHE A 160 -17.10 -9.67 9.77
N VAL A 161 -18.29 -9.81 10.36
CA VAL A 161 -19.30 -8.75 10.37
C VAL A 161 -18.91 -7.66 11.37
N GLY A 162 -18.50 -8.07 12.58
CA GLY A 162 -17.93 -7.17 13.58
C GLY A 162 -16.40 -7.01 13.43
N ILE A 163 -15.78 -6.48 14.49
CA ILE A 163 -14.34 -6.22 14.53
C ILE A 163 -13.56 -7.54 14.46
N ALA A 164 -12.49 -7.56 13.66
CA ALA A 164 -11.55 -8.67 13.60
C ALA A 164 -10.17 -8.24 14.09
N SER A 165 -9.71 -8.80 15.22
CA SER A 165 -8.40 -8.49 15.78
C SER A 165 -7.44 -9.67 15.62
N PHE A 166 -6.33 -9.42 14.94
CA PHE A 166 -5.16 -10.29 14.81
C PHE A 166 -3.89 -9.60 15.33
N VAL A 167 -4.05 -8.61 16.22
CA VAL A 167 -2.93 -7.82 16.75
C VAL A 167 -1.92 -8.74 17.43
N SER A 168 -0.63 -8.58 17.10
CA SER A 168 0.46 -9.40 17.64
C SER A 168 0.29 -10.93 17.46
N THR A 169 -0.56 -11.36 16.51
CA THR A 169 -0.76 -12.78 16.21
C THR A 169 0.43 -13.34 15.45
N GLN A 170 0.79 -14.60 15.73
CA GLN A 170 1.89 -15.28 15.07
C GLN A 170 1.38 -16.46 14.26
N PHE A 171 1.65 -16.44 12.95
CA PHE A 171 1.40 -17.55 12.03
C PHE A 171 2.72 -18.26 11.73
N GLY A 172 2.87 -19.44 12.32
CA GLY A 172 4.00 -20.37 12.23
C GLY A 172 4.12 -21.08 10.88
N SER A 173 3.03 -21.09 10.11
CA SER A 173 2.91 -21.76 8.81
C SER A 173 2.04 -20.93 7.87
N ILE A 174 1.48 -21.56 6.84
CA ILE A 174 0.60 -20.90 5.86
C ILE A 174 -0.61 -20.28 6.55
N ALA A 175 -0.88 -19.01 6.24
CA ALA A 175 -2.09 -18.30 6.67
C ALA A 175 -2.90 -17.86 5.43
N ASP A 176 -4.09 -18.40 5.26
CA ASP A 176 -4.94 -18.15 4.10
C ASP A 176 -6.19 -17.35 4.48
N PHE A 177 -6.22 -16.07 4.09
CA PHE A 177 -7.36 -15.16 4.22
C PHE A 177 -8.04 -14.90 2.87
N GLY A 178 -7.75 -15.71 1.85
CA GLY A 178 -8.28 -15.53 0.51
C GLY A 178 -9.80 -15.46 0.50
N LEU A 179 -10.36 -14.57 -0.33
CA LEU A 179 -11.82 -14.37 -0.47
C LEU A 179 -12.56 -14.05 0.84
N ALA A 180 -11.86 -13.73 1.93
CA ALA A 180 -12.50 -13.29 3.17
C ALA A 180 -13.09 -11.88 3.02
N THR A 181 -14.07 -11.56 3.86
CA THR A 181 -14.70 -10.24 3.92
C THR A 181 -14.64 -9.72 5.35
N PHE A 182 -14.08 -8.52 5.53
CA PHE A 182 -14.06 -7.78 6.78
C PHE A 182 -15.00 -6.58 6.64
N CYS A 183 -16.18 -6.66 7.25
CA CYS A 183 -17.21 -5.63 7.17
C CYS A 183 -16.94 -4.44 8.10
N SER A 184 -16.18 -4.68 9.18
CA SER A 184 -15.72 -3.67 10.14
C SER A 184 -14.20 -3.63 10.19
N VAL A 185 -13.63 -2.94 11.18
CA VAL A 185 -12.19 -2.77 11.36
C VAL A 185 -11.51 -4.13 11.46
N ALA A 186 -10.45 -4.32 10.68
CA ALA A 186 -9.57 -5.48 10.72
C ALA A 186 -8.16 -5.04 11.10
N SER A 187 -7.64 -5.53 12.21
CA SER A 187 -6.30 -5.15 12.69
C SER A 187 -5.35 -6.34 12.75
N PHE A 188 -4.33 -6.31 11.90
CA PHE A 188 -3.15 -7.19 11.83
C PHE A 188 -1.89 -6.47 12.34
N LYS A 189 -2.06 -5.44 13.16
CA LYS A 189 -0.94 -4.67 13.71
C LYS A 189 0.03 -5.60 14.46
N ASP A 190 1.32 -5.45 14.21
CA ASP A 190 2.40 -6.25 14.81
C ASP A 190 2.26 -7.77 14.55
N ALA A 191 1.41 -8.20 13.61
CA ALA A 191 1.26 -9.62 13.27
C ALA A 191 2.52 -10.14 12.57
N LYS A 192 2.86 -11.40 12.84
CA LYS A 192 4.04 -12.07 12.30
C LYS A 192 3.65 -13.29 11.49
N PHE A 193 4.04 -13.31 10.23
CA PHE A 193 3.83 -14.41 9.30
C PHE A 193 5.17 -15.04 8.97
N THR A 194 5.46 -16.18 9.60
CA THR A 194 6.69 -16.94 9.34
C THR A 194 6.56 -17.83 8.11
N GLY A 195 5.34 -18.31 7.81
CA GLY A 195 4.99 -18.95 6.55
C GLY A 195 4.26 -18.00 5.59
N PRO A 196 3.93 -18.47 4.37
CA PRO A 196 3.27 -17.64 3.36
C PRO A 196 1.90 -17.15 3.81
N VAL A 197 1.56 -15.90 3.46
CA VAL A 197 0.25 -15.33 3.74
C VAL A 197 -0.45 -14.86 2.45
N GLY A 198 -1.73 -15.17 2.34
CA GLY A 198 -2.57 -14.77 1.21
C GLY A 198 -3.82 -14.01 1.65
N PHE A 199 -4.00 -12.81 1.11
CA PHE A 199 -5.23 -11.99 1.16
C PHE A 199 -5.85 -11.87 -0.24
N ILE A 200 -5.68 -12.90 -1.06
CA ILE A 200 -6.07 -12.89 -2.48
C ILE A 200 -7.58 -12.68 -2.59
N LYS A 201 -8.00 -11.63 -3.31
CA LYS A 201 -9.42 -11.27 -3.46
C LYS A 201 -10.17 -11.06 -2.14
N THR A 202 -9.47 -10.73 -1.06
CA THR A 202 -10.07 -10.34 0.22
C THR A 202 -10.69 -8.94 0.10
N GLN A 203 -11.77 -8.69 0.84
CA GLN A 203 -12.42 -7.38 0.91
C GLN A 203 -12.34 -6.81 2.33
N PHE A 204 -11.82 -5.59 2.45
CA PHE A 204 -11.83 -4.79 3.67
C PHE A 204 -12.77 -3.60 3.47
N CYS A 205 -13.98 -3.69 4.03
CA CYS A 205 -15.04 -2.69 3.88
C CYS A 205 -14.79 -1.42 4.71
N ASP A 206 -14.04 -1.55 5.79
CA ASP A 206 -13.62 -0.50 6.72
C ASP A 206 -12.09 -0.51 6.85
N ARG A 207 -11.53 0.17 7.85
CA ARG A 207 -10.10 0.30 8.10
C ARG A 207 -9.40 -1.06 8.23
N ALA A 208 -8.30 -1.20 7.50
CA ALA A 208 -7.41 -2.35 7.57
C ALA A 208 -6.02 -1.92 8.06
N GLU A 209 -5.60 -2.43 9.22
CA GLU A 209 -4.34 -2.06 9.85
C GLU A 209 -3.33 -3.21 9.76
N PHE A 210 -2.23 -3.00 9.06
CA PHE A 210 -1.09 -3.93 8.93
C PHE A 210 0.21 -3.32 9.48
N VAL A 211 0.08 -2.29 10.32
CA VAL A 211 1.21 -1.51 10.85
C VAL A 211 2.24 -2.43 11.53
N SER A 212 3.51 -2.25 11.21
CA SER A 212 4.63 -3.04 11.75
C SER A 212 4.49 -4.56 11.54
N GLY A 213 3.71 -4.99 10.54
CA GLY A 213 3.57 -6.40 10.19
C GLY A 213 4.90 -6.98 9.68
N GLN A 214 5.17 -8.23 10.05
CA GLN A 214 6.40 -8.94 9.66
C GLN A 214 6.04 -10.12 8.78
N TYR A 215 6.48 -10.08 7.52
CA TYR A 215 6.25 -11.12 6.53
C TYR A 215 7.59 -11.77 6.20
N ALA A 216 7.89 -12.91 6.81
CA ALA A 216 9.17 -13.60 6.65
C ALA A 216 9.30 -14.28 5.28
N THR A 217 8.17 -14.57 4.64
CA THR A 217 8.07 -15.21 3.32
C THR A 217 7.09 -14.44 2.43
N ASP A 218 6.67 -15.04 1.32
CA ASP A 218 5.81 -14.40 0.34
C ASP A 218 4.48 -13.92 0.96
N ALA A 219 4.13 -12.67 0.66
CA ALA A 219 2.89 -12.04 1.08
C ALA A 219 2.10 -11.58 -0.16
N THR A 220 0.89 -12.12 -0.34
CA THR A 220 0.09 -11.86 -1.54
C THR A 220 -1.22 -11.16 -1.20
N PHE A 221 -1.39 -9.94 -1.71
CA PHE A 221 -2.59 -9.09 -1.66
C PHE A 221 -3.19 -8.88 -3.07
N ASP A 222 -2.95 -9.84 -3.97
CA ASP A 222 -3.41 -9.75 -5.35
C ASP A 222 -4.93 -9.65 -5.42
N ARG A 223 -5.40 -8.62 -6.14
CA ARG A 223 -6.83 -8.33 -6.33
C ARG A 223 -7.59 -8.13 -5.02
N THR A 224 -6.92 -7.74 -3.93
CA THR A 224 -7.57 -7.32 -2.68
C THR A 224 -8.28 -5.99 -2.88
N TYR A 225 -9.38 -5.78 -2.16
CA TYR A 225 -10.16 -4.55 -2.18
C TYR A 225 -10.13 -3.89 -0.79
N PHE A 226 -9.55 -2.70 -0.71
CA PHE A 226 -9.56 -1.86 0.49
C PHE A 226 -10.54 -0.71 0.26
N ASP A 227 -11.78 -0.86 0.72
CA ASP A 227 -12.79 0.19 0.67
C ASP A 227 -12.55 1.26 1.76
N GLY A 228 -11.98 0.88 2.91
CA GLY A 228 -11.52 1.79 3.97
C GLY A 228 -10.05 2.17 3.85
N ASP A 229 -9.54 2.90 4.84
CA ASP A 229 -8.11 3.23 4.93
C ASP A 229 -7.26 1.96 5.12
N ALA A 230 -6.11 1.87 4.43
CA ALA A 230 -5.19 0.74 4.52
C ALA A 230 -3.81 1.19 5.00
N ASN A 231 -3.31 0.63 6.10
CA ASN A 231 -2.07 1.10 6.71
C ASN A 231 -1.03 -0.02 6.89
N PHE A 232 0.03 0.01 6.09
CA PHE A 232 1.18 -0.89 6.11
C PHE A 232 2.45 -0.21 6.65
N SER A 233 2.33 0.95 7.31
CA SER A 233 3.49 1.73 7.76
C SER A 233 4.40 0.91 8.66
N GLY A 234 5.71 1.01 8.44
CA GLY A 234 6.74 0.27 9.19
C GLY A 234 6.75 -1.25 8.99
N SER A 235 5.99 -1.79 8.02
CA SER A 235 5.98 -3.24 7.76
C SER A 235 7.29 -3.72 7.12
N LEU A 236 7.66 -4.97 7.39
CA LEU A 236 8.80 -5.64 6.80
C LEU A 236 8.35 -6.81 5.91
N PHE A 237 8.60 -6.71 4.62
CA PHE A 237 8.39 -7.76 3.64
C PHE A 237 9.71 -8.42 3.26
N SER A 238 9.96 -9.61 3.80
CA SER A 238 11.28 -10.24 3.73
C SER A 238 11.54 -10.94 2.39
N GLN A 239 10.47 -11.38 1.72
CA GLN A 239 10.50 -12.03 0.41
C GLN A 239 9.54 -11.29 -0.55
N VAL A 240 8.94 -11.99 -1.52
CA VAL A 240 8.12 -11.31 -2.54
C VAL A 240 6.82 -10.79 -1.94
N ALA A 241 6.55 -9.50 -2.15
CA ALA A 241 5.28 -8.86 -1.79
C ALA A 241 4.50 -8.50 -3.06
N LYS A 242 3.27 -8.98 -3.17
CA LYS A 242 2.42 -8.76 -4.36
C LYS A 242 1.15 -8.02 -4.02
N PHE A 243 0.87 -6.97 -4.75
CA PHE A 243 -0.31 -6.10 -4.69
C PHE A 243 -0.87 -5.90 -6.11
N ASN A 244 -0.82 -6.96 -6.92
CA ASN A 244 -1.19 -6.86 -8.33
C ASN A 244 -2.70 -6.74 -8.49
N GLY A 245 -3.16 -5.71 -9.19
CA GLY A 245 -4.59 -5.44 -9.37
C GLY A 245 -5.33 -5.08 -8.09
N THR A 246 -4.61 -4.72 -7.02
CA THR A 246 -5.22 -4.29 -5.75
C THR A 246 -5.90 -2.94 -5.92
N GLN A 247 -7.07 -2.77 -5.29
CA GLN A 247 -7.81 -1.51 -5.31
C GLN A 247 -7.83 -0.89 -3.92
N PHE A 248 -7.25 0.30 -3.81
CA PHE A 248 -7.23 1.13 -2.62
C PHE A 248 -8.16 2.32 -2.82
N LYS A 249 -9.35 2.26 -2.23
CA LYS A 249 -10.37 3.29 -2.44
C LYS A 249 -10.10 4.56 -1.63
N ASN A 250 -9.52 4.39 -0.45
CA ASN A 250 -9.24 5.46 0.52
C ASN A 250 -7.74 5.55 0.82
N LYS A 251 -7.36 6.29 1.85
CA LYS A 251 -5.96 6.63 2.11
C LYS A 251 -5.16 5.37 2.39
N THR A 252 -3.99 5.29 1.78
CA THR A 252 -3.08 4.15 1.92
C THR A 252 -1.69 4.61 2.33
N SER A 253 -1.05 3.89 3.25
CA SER A 253 0.29 4.21 3.71
C SER A 253 1.19 2.98 3.77
N PHE A 254 2.35 3.06 3.14
CA PHE A 254 3.52 2.21 3.29
C PHE A 254 4.69 2.99 3.90
N GLU A 255 4.41 4.13 4.56
CA GLU A 255 5.46 5.00 5.13
C GLU A 255 6.43 4.22 6.03
N GLY A 256 7.72 4.32 5.74
CA GLY A 256 8.78 3.61 6.46
C GLY A 256 8.76 2.08 6.32
N ALA A 257 7.97 1.51 5.41
CA ALA A 257 8.00 0.08 5.14
C ALA A 257 9.32 -0.32 4.46
N HIS A 258 9.70 -1.60 4.62
CA HIS A 258 10.91 -2.16 4.05
C HIS A 258 10.59 -3.45 3.29
N PHE A 259 10.82 -3.43 1.98
CA PHE A 259 10.73 -4.58 1.10
C PHE A 259 12.14 -5.09 0.81
N THR A 260 12.56 -6.17 1.47
CA THR A 260 13.88 -6.77 1.20
C THR A 260 13.85 -7.71 0.00
N GLY A 261 12.67 -8.27 -0.32
CA GLY A 261 12.40 -8.98 -1.57
C GLY A 261 11.72 -8.07 -2.61
N SER A 262 11.42 -8.63 -3.79
CA SER A 262 10.76 -7.87 -4.87
C SER A 262 9.37 -7.41 -4.49
N ALA A 263 9.01 -6.19 -4.89
CA ALA A 263 7.70 -5.59 -4.64
C ALA A 263 6.93 -5.40 -5.95
N GLN A 264 5.77 -6.04 -6.06
CA GLN A 264 4.96 -6.04 -7.28
C GLN A 264 3.65 -5.29 -7.06
N PHE A 265 3.52 -4.18 -7.75
CA PHE A 265 2.35 -3.31 -7.82
C PHE A 265 1.96 -3.16 -9.30
N MET A 266 1.66 -4.27 -9.99
CA MET A 266 1.20 -4.22 -11.38
C MET A 266 -0.29 -3.88 -11.44
N LYS A 267 -0.67 -2.83 -12.17
CA LYS A 267 -2.05 -2.38 -12.33
C LYS A 267 -2.83 -2.11 -11.02
N PRO A 268 -2.22 -1.58 -9.94
CA PRO A 268 -2.97 -1.16 -8.76
C PRO A 268 -3.76 0.11 -9.08
N ILE A 269 -4.82 0.33 -8.32
CA ILE A 269 -5.59 1.57 -8.38
C ILE A 269 -5.61 2.18 -6.98
N PHE A 270 -5.03 3.37 -6.84
CA PHE A 270 -5.07 4.18 -5.63
C PHE A 270 -6.01 5.38 -5.87
N ASN A 271 -7.28 5.28 -5.48
CA ASN A 271 -8.27 6.34 -5.71
C ASN A 271 -8.08 7.57 -4.81
N SER A 272 -7.25 7.46 -3.77
CA SER A 272 -6.96 8.54 -2.82
C SER A 272 -5.46 8.64 -2.58
N THR A 273 -5.07 9.38 -1.55
CA THR A 273 -3.66 9.58 -1.18
C THR A 273 -2.95 8.26 -0.90
N ILE A 274 -1.77 8.08 -1.50
CA ILE A 274 -0.83 7.01 -1.21
C ILE A 274 0.48 7.58 -0.68
N LYS A 275 1.02 6.99 0.39
CA LYS A 275 2.30 7.36 0.98
C LYS A 275 3.29 6.21 0.94
N PHE A 276 4.40 6.43 0.25
CA PHE A 276 5.62 5.63 0.23
C PHE A 276 6.82 6.40 0.82
N ASN A 277 6.58 7.47 1.58
CA ASN A 277 7.64 8.25 2.21
C ASN A 277 8.60 7.37 3.01
N SER A 278 9.90 7.58 2.83
CA SER A 278 10.95 6.81 3.51
C SER A 278 10.83 5.29 3.37
N THR A 279 10.11 4.80 2.35
CA THR A 279 10.03 3.36 2.05
C THR A 279 11.33 2.91 1.42
N GLN A 280 11.79 1.71 1.79
CA GLN A 280 12.97 1.10 1.20
C GLN A 280 12.59 -0.15 0.43
N PHE A 281 13.04 -0.21 -0.83
CA PHE A 281 12.94 -1.37 -1.71
C PHE A 281 14.34 -1.86 -2.06
N ASP A 282 14.68 -3.09 -1.65
CA ASP A 282 16.03 -3.65 -1.84
C ASP A 282 16.21 -4.41 -3.16
N LYS A 283 15.09 -4.76 -3.81
CA LYS A 283 15.00 -5.56 -5.03
C LYS A 283 14.01 -4.92 -6.00
N ASP A 284 13.92 -5.51 -7.19
CA ASP A 284 13.07 -5.08 -8.28
C ASP A 284 11.68 -4.66 -7.79
N THR A 285 11.28 -3.46 -8.19
CA THR A 285 10.00 -2.86 -7.81
C THR A 285 9.24 -2.46 -9.06
N CYS A 286 8.04 -3.00 -9.23
CA CYS A 286 7.25 -2.80 -10.44
C CYS A 286 5.94 -2.11 -10.08
N PHE A 287 5.74 -0.88 -10.56
CA PHE A 287 4.50 -0.11 -10.52
C PHE A 287 3.80 -0.06 -11.89
N THR A 288 4.22 -0.88 -12.85
CA THR A 288 3.75 -0.79 -14.24
C THR A 288 2.22 -0.75 -14.36
N HIS A 289 1.71 0.25 -15.08
CA HIS A 289 0.29 0.61 -15.21
C HIS A 289 -0.43 0.95 -13.90
N ALA A 290 0.28 1.44 -12.88
CA ALA A 290 -0.36 1.92 -11.66
C ALA A 290 -1.15 3.22 -11.92
N GLN A 291 -2.32 3.31 -11.32
CA GLN A 291 -3.16 4.52 -11.33
C GLN A 291 -3.15 5.17 -9.96
N PHE A 292 -2.61 6.38 -9.88
CA PHE A 292 -2.58 7.22 -8.70
C PHE A 292 -3.62 8.34 -8.87
N GLY A 293 -4.84 8.06 -8.44
CA GLY A 293 -5.98 8.98 -8.52
C GLY A 293 -5.95 10.12 -7.50
N GLY A 294 -5.22 9.96 -6.40
CA GLY A 294 -4.91 11.03 -5.44
C GLY A 294 -3.41 11.32 -5.34
N PRO A 295 -3.01 12.26 -4.46
CA PRO A 295 -1.60 12.60 -4.29
C PRO A 295 -0.72 11.38 -3.94
N ALA A 296 0.41 11.26 -4.64
CA ALA A 296 1.35 10.15 -4.47
C ALA A 296 2.68 10.64 -3.89
N PHE A 297 3.01 10.18 -2.68
CA PHE A 297 4.19 10.65 -1.96
C PHE A 297 5.27 9.58 -1.88
N PHE A 298 6.44 9.83 -2.46
CA PHE A 298 7.63 8.99 -2.42
C PHE A 298 8.83 9.73 -1.81
N THR A 299 8.60 10.79 -1.03
CA THR A 299 9.67 11.60 -0.42
C THR A 299 10.67 10.72 0.32
N SER A 300 11.96 10.88 -0.01
CA SER A 300 13.07 10.10 0.57
C SER A 300 12.94 8.57 0.43
N ALA A 301 12.16 8.09 -0.55
CA ALA A 301 12.11 6.67 -0.87
C ALA A 301 13.45 6.18 -1.44
N LYS A 302 13.79 4.92 -1.17
CA LYS A 302 15.04 4.29 -1.63
C LYS A 302 14.71 3.09 -2.50
N PHE A 303 15.14 3.14 -3.75
CA PHE A 303 15.06 2.04 -4.70
C PHE A 303 16.48 1.54 -4.93
N ASN A 304 16.86 0.46 -4.23
CA ASN A 304 18.22 -0.07 -4.27
C ASN A 304 18.49 -0.97 -5.48
N ASP A 305 17.45 -1.31 -6.24
CA ASP A 305 17.50 -2.08 -7.48
C ASP A 305 16.63 -1.39 -8.57
N LEU A 306 16.35 -2.06 -9.68
CA LEU A 306 15.46 -1.57 -10.74
C LEU A 306 14.08 -1.14 -10.19
N VAL A 307 13.60 0.04 -10.61
CA VAL A 307 12.21 0.45 -10.43
C VAL A 307 11.54 0.83 -11.75
N GLU A 308 10.33 0.30 -11.94
CA GLU A 308 9.50 0.53 -13.13
C GLU A 308 8.22 1.28 -12.75
N PHE A 309 8.06 2.49 -13.26
CA PHE A 309 6.83 3.29 -13.30
C PHE A 309 6.31 3.41 -14.75
N MET A 310 6.49 2.36 -15.54
CA MET A 310 6.10 2.34 -16.96
C MET A 310 4.59 2.49 -17.10
N GLU A 311 4.16 3.41 -17.96
CA GLU A 311 2.74 3.65 -18.26
C GLU A 311 1.89 3.91 -17.00
N CYS A 312 2.47 4.56 -15.98
CA CYS A 312 1.75 5.00 -14.79
C CYS A 312 0.98 6.29 -15.02
N ASP A 313 -0.17 6.42 -14.37
CA ASP A 313 -0.98 7.64 -14.38
C ASP A 313 -0.97 8.30 -13.00
N PHE A 314 -0.31 9.44 -12.86
CA PHE A 314 -0.36 10.33 -11.70
C PHE A 314 -1.38 11.44 -11.96
N LEU A 315 -2.61 11.25 -11.47
CA LEU A 315 -3.73 12.16 -11.77
C LEU A 315 -3.69 13.45 -10.94
N GLU A 316 -3.05 13.40 -9.78
CA GLU A 316 -2.84 14.52 -8.86
C GLU A 316 -1.33 14.73 -8.63
N SER A 317 -0.95 15.52 -7.61
CA SER A 317 0.45 15.79 -7.33
C SER A 317 1.26 14.52 -7.02
N SER A 318 2.50 14.48 -7.49
CA SER A 318 3.45 13.41 -7.20
C SER A 318 4.76 13.98 -6.66
N THR A 319 5.32 13.34 -5.64
CA THR A 319 6.59 13.77 -5.03
C THR A 319 7.54 12.59 -4.94
N PHE A 320 8.77 12.83 -5.36
CA PHE A 320 9.93 11.95 -5.33
C PHE A 320 11.13 12.70 -4.77
N ASP A 321 10.91 13.83 -4.08
CA ASP A 321 11.97 14.67 -3.56
C ASP A 321 12.90 13.88 -2.63
N ARG A 322 14.21 14.07 -2.83
CA ARG A 322 15.29 13.42 -2.07
C ARG A 322 15.26 11.88 -2.14
N SER A 323 14.59 11.30 -3.14
CA SER A 323 14.63 9.85 -3.38
C SER A 323 15.96 9.40 -3.97
N ASP A 324 16.36 8.15 -3.71
CA ASP A 324 17.59 7.55 -4.23
C ASP A 324 17.25 6.34 -5.11
N PHE A 325 17.52 6.46 -6.42
CA PHE A 325 17.36 5.43 -7.43
C PHE A 325 18.74 4.86 -7.78
N ARG A 326 19.07 3.67 -7.28
CA ARG A 326 20.45 3.15 -7.32
C ARG A 326 20.85 2.46 -8.61
N ILE A 327 19.92 1.78 -9.27
CA ILE A 327 20.13 1.15 -10.57
C ILE A 327 19.34 1.98 -11.59
N ASP A 328 18.39 1.39 -12.30
CA ASP A 328 17.64 2.08 -13.34
C ASP A 328 16.26 2.47 -12.80
N ALA A 329 15.77 3.62 -13.24
CA ALA A 329 14.46 4.15 -12.92
C ALA A 329 13.71 4.45 -14.21
N VAL A 330 12.68 3.66 -14.49
CA VAL A 330 11.97 3.67 -15.76
C VAL A 330 10.59 4.30 -15.57
N PHE A 331 10.44 5.56 -15.97
CA PHE A 331 9.20 6.34 -15.96
C PHE A 331 8.62 6.54 -17.37
N ASN A 332 9.01 5.72 -18.34
CA ASN A 332 8.61 5.92 -19.73
C ASN A 332 7.09 5.78 -19.93
N ASN A 333 6.58 6.55 -20.88
CA ASN A 333 5.16 6.66 -21.20
C ASN A 333 4.26 6.95 -19.97
N ALA A 334 4.82 7.48 -18.87
CA ALA A 334 4.05 7.87 -17.71
C ALA A 334 3.35 9.21 -17.93
N THR A 335 2.20 9.39 -17.29
CA THR A 335 1.40 10.62 -17.36
C THR A 335 1.36 11.29 -16.01
N PHE A 336 1.78 12.56 -15.95
CA PHE A 336 1.73 13.41 -14.76
C PHE A 336 0.74 14.55 -15.00
N GLN A 337 -0.50 14.38 -14.54
CA GLN A 337 -1.57 15.37 -14.67
C GLN A 337 -1.54 16.42 -13.55
N GLY A 338 -0.89 16.15 -12.41
CA GLY A 338 -0.59 17.14 -11.38
C GLY A 338 0.88 17.60 -11.42
N PRO A 339 1.26 18.55 -10.53
CA PRO A 339 2.66 18.91 -10.33
C PRO A 339 3.51 17.70 -9.92
N SER A 340 4.73 17.61 -10.44
CA SER A 340 5.67 16.55 -10.09
C SER A 340 6.97 17.12 -9.52
N ASP A 341 7.39 16.60 -8.37
CA ASP A 341 8.55 17.10 -7.64
C ASP A 341 9.60 16.00 -7.49
N PHE A 342 10.78 16.21 -8.07
CA PHE A 342 11.98 15.37 -7.98
C PHE A 342 13.13 16.11 -7.29
N LEU A 343 12.85 17.18 -6.54
CA LEU A 343 13.86 18.05 -5.93
C LEU A 343 14.88 17.25 -5.12
N GLY A 344 16.16 17.42 -5.46
CA GLY A 344 17.27 16.76 -4.78
C GLY A 344 17.28 15.23 -4.91
N ALA A 345 16.52 14.64 -5.82
CA ALA A 345 16.57 13.22 -6.09
C ALA A 345 17.91 12.81 -6.71
N ASN A 346 18.25 11.52 -6.60
CA ASN A 346 19.49 10.97 -7.11
C ASN A 346 19.22 9.75 -8.00
N PHE A 347 19.50 9.89 -9.29
CA PHE A 347 19.41 8.84 -10.30
C PHE A 347 20.82 8.32 -10.61
N ARG A 348 21.16 7.13 -10.10
CA ARG A 348 22.53 6.61 -10.21
C ARG A 348 22.78 5.81 -11.48
N GLY A 349 21.81 5.03 -11.94
CA GLY A 349 21.80 4.39 -13.26
C GLY A 349 20.98 5.17 -14.27
N PHE A 350 20.37 4.47 -15.21
CA PHE A 350 19.59 5.07 -16.30
C PHE A 350 18.26 5.63 -15.78
N ALA A 351 17.97 6.88 -16.12
CA ALA A 351 16.68 7.52 -15.85
C ALA A 351 15.91 7.70 -17.16
N ASP A 352 14.86 6.90 -17.36
CA ASP A 352 14.05 6.91 -18.58
C ASP A 352 12.71 7.61 -18.34
N PHE A 353 12.54 8.82 -18.88
CA PHE A 353 11.29 9.57 -18.93
C PHE A 353 10.75 9.66 -20.38
N GLY A 354 11.21 8.76 -21.25
CA GLY A 354 10.88 8.80 -22.67
C GLY A 354 9.39 8.63 -22.93
N GLY A 355 8.81 9.46 -23.79
CA GLY A 355 7.38 9.42 -24.14
C GLY A 355 6.43 9.93 -23.06
N SER A 356 6.94 10.36 -21.90
CA SER A 356 6.11 10.77 -20.76
C SER A 356 5.47 12.15 -20.96
N GLN A 357 4.33 12.38 -20.33
CA GLN A 357 3.55 13.62 -20.46
C GLN A 357 3.43 14.33 -19.12
N PHE A 358 3.84 15.59 -19.06
CA PHE A 358 3.80 16.42 -17.87
C PHE A 358 2.89 17.64 -18.13
N ALA A 359 1.70 17.61 -17.53
CA ALA A 359 0.68 18.64 -17.74
C ALA A 359 0.95 19.92 -16.94
N HIS A 360 1.70 19.82 -15.84
CA HIS A 360 2.01 20.90 -14.91
C HIS A 360 3.52 21.04 -14.68
N ASP A 361 3.90 21.95 -13.78
CA ASP A 361 5.29 22.18 -13.42
C ASP A 361 5.96 20.89 -12.91
N THR A 362 7.18 20.67 -13.36
CA THR A 362 8.02 19.52 -13.02
C THR A 362 9.33 20.04 -12.46
N ASP A 363 9.63 19.70 -11.20
CA ASP A 363 10.80 20.21 -10.50
C ASP A 363 11.91 19.16 -10.38
N PHE A 364 13.04 19.39 -11.04
CA PHE A 364 14.28 18.63 -10.91
C PHE A 364 15.39 19.47 -10.24
N CYS A 365 15.03 20.51 -9.47
CA CYS A 365 16.00 21.36 -8.77
C CYS A 365 16.97 20.53 -7.92
N ASN A 366 18.27 20.80 -8.05
CA ASN A 366 19.36 20.09 -7.37
C ASN A 366 19.37 18.56 -7.54
N THR A 367 18.70 18.02 -8.56
CA THR A 367 18.71 16.59 -8.87
C THR A 367 20.08 16.17 -9.42
N SER A 368 20.53 14.97 -9.05
CA SER A 368 21.75 14.36 -9.60
C SER A 368 21.43 13.19 -10.51
N PHE A 369 21.87 13.25 -11.76
CA PHE A 369 21.83 12.16 -12.73
C PHE A 369 23.27 11.67 -12.97
N LEU A 370 23.64 10.56 -12.36
CA LEU A 370 24.96 9.95 -12.50
C LEU A 370 25.05 9.02 -13.72
N GLY A 371 23.94 8.37 -14.07
CA GLY A 371 23.76 7.67 -15.34
C GLY A 371 23.17 8.57 -16.43
N PRO A 372 22.90 8.03 -17.64
CA PRO A 372 22.22 8.76 -18.70
C PRO A 372 20.78 9.10 -18.29
N ALA A 373 20.26 10.19 -18.83
CA ALA A 373 18.87 10.59 -18.65
C ALA A 373 18.21 10.78 -20.01
N ASP A 374 17.08 10.14 -20.22
CA ASP A 374 16.31 10.22 -21.47
C ASP A 374 14.96 10.89 -21.21
N PHE A 375 14.70 11.99 -21.90
CA PHE A 375 13.43 12.72 -21.93
C PHE A 375 12.84 12.74 -23.35
N SER A 376 13.34 11.90 -24.25
CA SER A 376 12.95 11.92 -25.66
C SER A 376 11.47 11.59 -25.85
N ARG A 377 10.82 12.24 -26.82
CA ARG A 377 9.37 12.12 -27.10
C ARG A 377 8.47 12.55 -25.93
N SER A 378 9.01 13.12 -24.86
CA SER A 378 8.20 13.63 -23.75
C SER A 378 7.60 15.01 -24.06
N THR A 379 6.60 15.42 -23.30
CA THR A 379 5.97 16.75 -23.41
C THR A 379 5.86 17.40 -22.05
N PHE A 380 6.33 18.65 -21.93
CA PHE A 380 6.20 19.49 -20.75
C PHE A 380 5.35 20.72 -21.07
N ASN A 381 4.08 20.67 -20.68
CA ASN A 381 3.08 21.71 -21.00
C ASN A 381 3.28 23.02 -20.20
N LYS A 382 4.05 22.95 -19.10
CA LYS A 382 4.42 24.08 -18.25
C LYS A 382 5.93 24.12 -18.06
N LYS A 383 6.42 24.45 -16.86
CA LYS A 383 7.84 24.58 -16.60
C LYS A 383 8.48 23.25 -16.23
N ILE A 384 9.63 22.96 -16.82
CA ILE A 384 10.60 21.98 -16.29
C ILE A 384 11.79 22.71 -15.67
N ASN A 385 12.04 22.46 -14.39
CA ASN A 385 13.06 23.16 -13.62
C ASN A 385 14.29 22.29 -13.37
N PHE A 386 15.42 22.62 -13.99
CA PHE A 386 16.71 21.97 -13.73
C PHE A 386 17.68 22.88 -12.95
N HIS A 387 17.18 23.82 -12.16
CA HIS A 387 18.04 24.70 -11.37
C HIS A 387 19.04 23.90 -10.53
N GLY A 388 20.35 24.10 -10.76
CA GLY A 388 21.40 23.39 -10.02
C GLY A 388 21.47 21.88 -10.28
N ALA A 389 20.71 21.33 -11.22
CA ALA A 389 20.74 19.91 -11.55
C ALA A 389 22.12 19.50 -12.14
N GLN A 390 22.55 18.28 -11.87
CA GLN A 390 23.84 17.76 -12.31
C GLN A 390 23.66 16.51 -13.17
N PHE A 391 24.10 16.58 -14.42
CA PHE A 391 24.14 15.46 -15.36
C PHE A 391 25.58 15.04 -15.61
N LYS A 392 25.95 13.85 -15.17
CA LYS A 392 27.31 13.29 -15.36
C LYS A 392 27.48 12.59 -16.70
N LYS A 393 26.38 12.18 -17.33
CA LYS A 393 26.33 11.55 -18.65
C LYS A 393 25.47 12.38 -19.60
N ASN A 394 25.29 11.86 -20.80
CA ASN A 394 24.50 12.50 -21.84
C ASN A 394 23.03 12.58 -21.43
N VAL A 395 22.38 13.66 -21.87
CA VAL A 395 20.95 13.89 -21.65
C VAL A 395 20.26 14.06 -22.99
N TYR A 396 19.21 13.27 -23.19
CA TYR A 396 18.51 13.15 -24.47
C TYR A 396 17.15 13.83 -24.37
N PHE A 397 16.84 14.71 -25.32
CA PHE A 397 15.56 15.41 -25.46
C PHE A 397 15.07 15.31 -26.92
N GLU A 398 15.39 14.22 -27.62
CA GLU A 398 14.99 14.08 -29.02
C GLU A 398 13.46 14.09 -29.16
N SER A 399 12.94 14.94 -30.05
CA SER A 399 11.49 15.10 -30.27
C SER A 399 10.70 15.47 -29.00
N VAL A 400 11.33 16.14 -28.04
CA VAL A 400 10.63 16.73 -26.89
C VAL A 400 9.77 17.92 -27.33
N LYS A 401 8.76 18.26 -26.52
CA LYS A 401 8.14 19.59 -26.53
C LYS A 401 8.21 20.19 -25.14
N VAL A 402 8.81 21.37 -25.01
CA VAL A 402 8.98 22.04 -23.72
C VAL A 402 8.44 23.46 -23.80
N ASN A 403 7.46 23.79 -22.96
CA ASN A 403 6.99 25.17 -22.89
C ASN A 403 8.04 26.08 -22.22
N THR A 404 8.38 25.84 -20.96
CA THR A 404 9.41 26.61 -20.27
C THR A 404 10.47 25.70 -19.66
N ILE A 405 11.74 25.99 -19.90
CA ILE A 405 12.87 25.28 -19.26
C ILE A 405 13.72 26.24 -18.44
N ASN A 406 14.12 25.81 -17.24
CA ASN A 406 15.13 26.49 -16.43
C ASN A 406 16.41 25.66 -16.37
N LEU A 407 17.51 26.19 -16.92
CA LEU A 407 18.85 25.58 -16.89
C LEU A 407 19.84 26.35 -16.00
N THR A 408 19.36 27.26 -15.16
CA THR A 408 20.19 28.09 -14.26
C THR A 408 21.05 27.21 -13.38
N LYS A 409 22.38 27.38 -13.42
CA LYS A 409 23.36 26.56 -12.68
C LYS A 409 23.32 25.05 -12.98
N ALA A 410 22.57 24.61 -13.99
CA ALA A 410 22.59 23.22 -14.43
C ALA A 410 23.97 22.87 -15.00
N ARG A 411 24.44 21.65 -14.72
CA ARG A 411 25.75 21.16 -15.18
C ARG A 411 25.55 19.94 -16.05
N TYR A 412 25.97 20.00 -17.31
CA TYR A 412 25.87 18.88 -18.25
C TYR A 412 27.06 18.86 -19.21
N GLY A 413 27.44 17.67 -19.68
CA GLY A 413 28.49 17.50 -20.67
C GLY A 413 27.98 17.64 -22.11
N TRP A 414 26.91 16.92 -22.42
CA TRP A 414 26.21 16.92 -23.71
C TRP A 414 24.71 16.91 -23.45
N LEU A 415 24.02 17.91 -24.02
CA LEU A 415 22.57 18.06 -23.95
C LEU A 415 22.01 18.02 -25.38
N PHE A 416 21.32 16.94 -25.73
CA PHE A 416 20.73 16.75 -27.05
C PHE A 416 19.30 17.29 -27.07
N LEU A 417 19.18 18.63 -27.11
CA LEU A 417 17.92 19.38 -27.11
C LEU A 417 17.91 20.30 -28.33
N HIS A 418 16.93 20.21 -29.23
CA HIS A 418 16.82 21.19 -30.32
C HIS A 418 16.18 22.49 -29.82
N TRP A 419 16.64 23.64 -30.34
CA TRP A 419 16.16 24.95 -29.92
C TRP A 419 14.69 25.17 -30.28
N ASP A 420 14.25 24.63 -31.42
CA ASP A 420 12.86 24.69 -31.88
C ASP A 420 11.87 23.86 -31.03
N SER A 421 12.38 23.06 -30.10
CA SER A 421 11.60 22.25 -29.17
C SER A 421 11.28 22.98 -27.86
N VAL A 422 11.81 24.19 -27.67
CA VAL A 422 11.68 25.00 -26.45
C VAL A 422 10.97 26.31 -26.76
N ASP A 423 9.81 26.57 -26.16
CA ASP A 423 9.12 27.87 -26.34
C ASP A 423 9.85 28.99 -25.57
N HIS A 424 10.29 28.71 -24.34
CA HIS A 424 10.96 29.68 -23.47
C HIS A 424 12.07 29.05 -22.62
N LEU A 425 13.25 29.70 -22.58
CA LEU A 425 14.34 29.40 -21.65
C LEU A 425 14.42 30.53 -20.62
N GLU A 426 14.30 30.19 -19.32
CA GLU A 426 14.42 31.19 -18.25
C GLU A 426 15.76 31.93 -18.31
N PHE A 427 15.69 33.26 -18.21
CA PHE A 427 16.87 34.11 -18.40
C PHE A 427 17.91 33.95 -17.29
N ASP A 428 19.05 33.38 -17.68
CA ASP A 428 20.32 33.37 -16.95
C ASP A 428 21.47 33.43 -17.95
N ASP A 429 22.37 34.41 -17.79
CA ASP A 429 23.46 34.64 -18.74
C ASP A 429 24.34 33.39 -18.93
N ALA A 430 24.67 32.71 -17.83
CA ALA A 430 25.50 31.51 -17.87
C ALA A 430 24.78 30.34 -18.54
N ALA A 431 23.48 30.16 -18.29
CA ALA A 431 22.67 29.11 -18.92
C ALA A 431 22.60 29.28 -20.44
N TYR A 432 22.31 30.49 -20.93
CA TYR A 432 22.30 30.77 -22.37
C TYR A 432 23.66 30.52 -23.02
N GLN A 433 24.75 31.04 -22.43
CA GLN A 433 26.10 30.82 -22.98
C GLN A 433 26.49 29.34 -23.00
N THR A 434 26.13 28.60 -21.96
CA THR A 434 26.40 27.15 -21.86
C THR A 434 25.64 26.40 -22.95
N LEU A 435 24.36 26.72 -23.18
CA LEU A 435 23.54 26.07 -24.20
C LEU A 435 24.02 26.39 -25.63
N ILE A 436 24.37 27.65 -25.91
CA ILE A 436 24.95 28.08 -27.19
C ILE A 436 26.25 27.31 -27.47
N ASN A 437 27.12 27.16 -26.47
CA ASN A 437 28.37 26.43 -26.62
C ASN A 437 28.15 24.92 -26.80
N ASN A 438 27.12 24.35 -26.15
CA ASN A 438 26.69 22.98 -26.40
C ASN A 438 26.29 22.78 -27.88
N TYR A 439 25.47 23.66 -28.46
CA TYR A 439 25.09 23.58 -29.88
C TYR A 439 26.27 23.69 -30.83
N LYS A 440 27.22 24.60 -30.57
CA LYS A 440 28.46 24.68 -31.37
C LYS A 440 29.27 23.39 -31.32
N ARG A 441 29.41 22.77 -30.13
CA ARG A 441 30.10 21.49 -29.95
C ARG A 441 29.40 20.35 -30.68
N LEU A 442 28.07 20.34 -30.70
CA LEU A 442 27.24 19.40 -31.47
C LEU A 442 27.23 19.70 -32.98
N LYS A 443 27.80 20.83 -33.41
CA LYS A 443 27.75 21.34 -34.79
C LYS A 443 26.34 21.67 -35.28
N TRP A 444 25.42 21.98 -34.36
CA TRP A 444 24.06 22.44 -34.66
C TRP A 444 24.05 23.97 -34.82
N LEU A 445 24.54 24.43 -35.97
CA LEU A 445 24.79 25.86 -36.22
C LEU A 445 23.52 26.71 -36.20
N LYS A 446 22.41 26.16 -36.71
CA LYS A 446 21.11 26.85 -36.71
C LYS A 446 20.60 27.07 -35.29
N ASP A 447 20.53 26.01 -34.48
CA ASP A 447 20.14 26.10 -33.07
C ASP A 447 21.05 27.05 -32.28
N SER A 448 22.36 27.03 -32.54
CA SER A 448 23.30 27.98 -31.94
C SER A 448 23.00 29.44 -32.29
N TYR A 449 22.59 29.72 -33.52
CA TYR A 449 22.27 31.07 -33.99
C TYR A 449 20.93 31.55 -33.41
N ASP A 450 19.90 30.71 -33.47
CA ASP A 450 18.55 31.02 -32.99
C ASP A 450 18.56 31.28 -31.47
N CYS A 451 19.24 30.42 -30.70
CA CYS A 451 19.42 30.58 -29.26
C CYS A 451 20.19 31.88 -28.90
N ARG A 452 21.25 32.20 -29.66
CA ARG A 452 22.01 33.45 -29.48
C ARG A 452 21.17 34.70 -29.80
N SER A 453 20.33 34.62 -30.81
CA SER A 453 19.45 35.73 -31.19
C SER A 453 18.40 35.99 -30.10
N ALA A 454 17.81 34.93 -29.55
CA ALA A 454 16.92 35.03 -28.39
C ALA A 454 17.63 35.62 -27.16
N TYR A 455 18.86 35.20 -26.86
CA TYR A 455 19.66 35.76 -25.77
C TYR A 455 19.85 37.29 -25.87
N ILE A 456 20.21 37.78 -27.07
CA ILE A 456 20.42 39.22 -27.30
C ILE A 456 19.11 40.01 -27.15
N SER A 457 18.01 39.45 -27.66
CA SER A 457 16.67 40.04 -27.53
C SER A 457 16.26 40.17 -26.06
N GLU A 458 16.33 39.07 -25.30
CA GLU A 458 15.99 39.03 -23.88
C GLU A 458 16.89 39.94 -23.03
N GLY A 459 18.20 39.94 -23.30
CA GLY A 459 19.16 40.81 -22.61
C GLY A 459 18.87 42.30 -22.83
N SER A 460 18.46 42.67 -24.05
CA SER A 460 18.08 44.04 -24.39
C SER A 460 16.79 44.47 -23.67
N VAL A 461 15.80 43.57 -23.59
CA VAL A 461 14.56 43.80 -22.84
C VAL A 461 14.84 43.95 -21.35
N LYS A 462 15.71 43.12 -20.77
CA LYS A 462 16.08 43.20 -19.35
C LYS A 462 16.84 44.47 -19.02
N ALA A 463 17.77 44.88 -19.88
CA ALA A 463 18.48 46.16 -19.76
C ALA A 463 17.49 47.34 -19.83
N ALA A 464 16.56 47.35 -20.80
CA ALA A 464 15.53 48.37 -20.91
C ALA A 464 14.64 48.46 -19.65
N ARG A 465 14.28 47.31 -19.04
CA ARG A 465 13.54 47.29 -17.76
C ARG A 465 14.37 47.82 -16.58
N ASN A 466 15.65 47.48 -16.49
CA ASN A 466 16.54 47.94 -15.42
C ASN A 466 16.88 49.44 -15.52
N HIS A 467 16.77 50.01 -16.72
CA HIS A 467 16.97 51.45 -16.97
C HIS A 467 15.65 52.22 -17.12
N SER A 468 14.50 51.62 -16.83
CA SER A 468 13.20 52.28 -16.93
C SER A 468 13.08 53.50 -16.02
N TRP A 469 13.78 53.50 -14.87
CA TRP A 469 13.87 54.67 -13.98
C TRP A 469 14.64 55.85 -14.61
N ILE A 470 15.61 55.59 -15.49
CA ILE A 470 16.33 56.65 -16.23
C ILE A 470 15.41 57.25 -17.28
N ILE A 471 14.66 56.40 -17.99
CA ILE A 471 13.66 56.85 -18.97
C ILE A 471 12.58 57.67 -18.26
N ASN A 472 12.04 57.17 -17.14
CA ASN A 472 11.04 57.87 -16.33
C ASN A 472 11.61 59.17 -15.71
N ALA A 473 12.88 59.20 -15.31
CA ALA A 473 13.54 60.40 -14.78
C ALA A 473 13.72 61.46 -15.87
N VAL A 474 14.16 61.07 -17.07
CA VAL A 474 14.29 61.97 -18.23
C VAL A 474 12.91 62.48 -18.66
N GLU A 475 11.89 61.63 -18.68
CA GLU A 475 10.50 62.05 -18.96
C GLU A 475 9.96 63.02 -17.89
N SER A 476 10.27 62.80 -16.60
CA SER A 476 9.86 63.73 -15.53
C SER A 476 10.53 65.10 -15.63
N ILE A 477 11.78 65.14 -16.12
CA ILE A 477 12.54 66.37 -16.39
C ILE A 477 11.97 67.10 -17.63
N ILE A 478 11.64 66.36 -18.70
CA ILE A 478 11.06 66.93 -19.93
C ILE A 478 9.63 67.45 -19.69
N LEU A 479 8.85 66.80 -18.84
CA LEU A 479 7.48 67.20 -18.49
C LEU A 479 7.40 68.28 -17.39
N GLY A 480 8.55 68.79 -16.92
CA GLY A 480 8.60 69.96 -16.04
C GLY A 480 7.96 69.76 -14.66
N LYS A 481 7.92 68.53 -14.13
CA LYS A 481 7.47 68.31 -12.75
C LYS A 481 8.65 68.36 -11.79
N SER A 482 8.94 69.54 -11.26
CA SER A 482 9.74 69.68 -10.04
C SER A 482 8.87 69.41 -8.82
N SER A 483 9.40 68.55 -7.94
CA SER A 483 8.93 68.03 -6.64
C SER A 483 7.70 67.12 -6.63
#